data_AF-A0A2H9RR50-F1
#
_entry.id   AF-A0A2H9RR50-F1
#
_cell.length_a   1.000
_cell.length_b   1.000
_cell.length_c   1.000
_cell.angle_alpha   90.00
_cell.angle_beta   90.00
_cell.angle_gamma   90.00
#
_symmetry.space_group_name_H-M   'P 1'
#
loop_
_entity.id
_entity.type
_entity.pdbx_description
1 polymer ?
#
loop_
_entity_poly.entity_id
_entity_poly.type
_entity_poly.pdbx_seq_one_letter_code
_entity_poly.pdbx_strand_id
1 'polypeptide(L)' 'MRKVLIILLVLSFVSIPFAAAHPFTEKTIPSLASNAPIGITEVIVYFSEPVDINFSEIKVFDNNG' A
#
# COMPACT_ATOMS: atom_id res chain seq x y z
N MET A 1 17.72 -6.32 37.94
CA MET A 1 17.94 -6.92 36.61
C MET A 1 16.64 -7.31 35.91
N ARG A 2 15.90 -8.34 36.35
CA ARG A 2 14.71 -8.87 35.65
C ARG A 2 13.60 -7.83 35.35
N LYS A 3 13.27 -6.95 36.31
CA LYS A 3 12.25 -5.90 36.11
C LYS A 3 12.64 -4.87 35.04
N VAL A 4 13.92 -4.50 34.99
CA VAL A 4 14.46 -3.56 34.00
C VAL A 4 14.43 -4.18 32.60
N LEU A 5 14.77 -5.47 32.49
CA LEU A 5 14.71 -6.20 31.22
C LEU A 5 13.27 -6.31 30.67
N ILE A 6 12.28 -6.49 31.55
CA ILE A 6 10.86 -6.53 31.13
C ILE A 6 10.42 -5.15 30.61
N ILE A 7 10.84 -4.06 31.26
CA ILE A 7 10.52 -2.70 30.83
C ILE A 7 11.17 -2.39 29.47
N LEU A 8 12.43 -2.75 29.30
CA LEU A 8 13.15 -2.61 28.02
C LEU A 8 12.49 -3.43 26.90
N LEU A 9 12.03 -4.65 27.21
CA LEU A 9 11.32 -5.50 26.26
C LEU A 9 10.01 -4.85 25.80
N VAL A 10 9.20 -4.33 26.72
CA VAL A 10 7.93 -3.65 26.37
C VAL A 10 8.19 -2.40 25.54
N LEU A 11 9.19 -1.59 25.90
CA LEU A 11 9.58 -0.41 25.13
C LEU A 11 10.03 -0.77 23.71
N SER A 12 10.71 -1.90 23.52
CA SER A 12 11.17 -2.34 22.21
C SER A 12 10.04 -2.65 21.22
N PHE A 13 8.87 -3.12 21.69
CA PHE A 13 7.74 -3.43 20.82
C PHE A 13 7.02 -2.18 20.29
N VAL A 14 7.05 -1.07 21.02
CA VAL A 14 6.39 0.19 20.60
C VAL A 14 7.24 0.94 19.56
N SER A 15 8.55 0.67 19.54
CA SER A 15 9.50 1.30 18.61
C SER A 15 9.60 0.63 17.25
N ILE A 16 8.92 -0.51 17.01
CA ILE A 16 8.96 -1.19 15.71
C ILE A 16 7.82 -0.62 14.85
N PRO A 17 8.10 0.09 13.75
CA PRO A 17 7.06 0.53 12.84
C PRO A 17 6.38 -0.71 12.24
N PHE A 18 5.06 -0.76 12.30
CA PHE A 18 4.29 -1.77 11.59
C PHE A 18 4.38 -1.45 10.09
N ALA A 19 5.12 -2.28 9.36
CA ALA A 19 5.14 -2.27 7.90
C ALA A 19 4.60 -3.61 7.41
N ALA A 20 3.70 -3.60 6.44
CA ALA A 20 3.35 -4.83 5.75
C ALA A 20 4.51 -5.24 4.84
N ALA A 21 4.79 -6.54 4.76
CA ALA A 21 5.80 -7.05 3.83
C ALA A 21 5.38 -6.88 2.36
N HIS A 22 4.08 -6.70 2.10
CA HIS A 22 3.50 -6.57 0.77
C HIS A 22 2.60 -5.33 0.69
N PRO A 23 2.81 -4.45 -0.31
CA PRO A 23 1.94 -3.31 -0.55
C PRO A 23 0.51 -3.72 -0.91
N PHE A 24 -0.47 -3.07 -0.29
CA PHE A 24 -1.89 -3.21 -0.61
C PHE A 24 -2.39 -1.97 -1.36
N THR A 25 -3.35 -2.16 -2.27
CA THR A 25 -4.02 -1.03 -2.92
C THR A 25 -4.99 -0.37 -1.94
N GLU A 26 -4.73 0.87 -1.57
CA GLU A 26 -5.61 1.64 -0.67
C GLU A 26 -6.67 2.41 -1.44
N LYS A 27 -6.30 2.97 -2.59
CA LYS A 27 -7.15 3.87 -3.37
C LYS A 27 -6.75 3.86 -4.85
N THR A 28 -7.74 4.00 -5.72
CA THR A 28 -7.53 4.26 -7.14
C THR A 28 -8.26 5.54 -7.58
N ILE A 29 -7.73 6.18 -8.61
CA ILE A 29 -8.40 7.25 -9.36
C ILE A 29 -8.30 6.88 -10.84
N PRO A 30 -9.42 6.67 -11.54
CA PRO A 30 -10.81 6.64 -11.06
C PRO A 30 -11.07 5.58 -9.97
N SER A 31 -12.13 5.77 -9.18
CA SER A 31 -12.45 4.90 -8.05
C SER A 31 -12.82 3.49 -8.49
N LEU A 32 -12.27 2.47 -7.82
CA LEU A 32 -12.60 1.06 -8.01
C LEU A 32 -14.11 0.77 -7.84
N ALA A 33 -14.80 1.55 -7.01
CA ALA A 33 -16.22 1.35 -6.73
C ALA A 33 -17.14 1.86 -7.85
N SER A 34 -16.59 2.39 -8.95
CA SER A 34 -17.35 3.02 -10.04
C SER A 34 -16.67 2.84 -11.38
N ASN A 35 -17.44 2.93 -12.47
CA ASN A 35 -16.86 3.00 -13.80
C ASN A 35 -16.07 4.29 -14.00
N ALA A 36 -14.98 4.20 -14.77
CA ALA A 36 -14.23 5.37 -15.18
C ALA A 36 -15.11 6.32 -16.01
N PRO A 37 -15.06 7.65 -15.75
CA PRO A 37 -15.72 8.64 -16.60
C PRO A 37 -15.20 8.59 -18.05
N ILE A 38 -16.00 9.11 -18.98
CA ILE A 38 -15.59 9.27 -20.38
C ILE A 38 -14.45 10.29 -20.45
N GLY A 39 -13.40 9.99 -21.23
CA GLY A 39 -12.29 10.91 -21.49
C GLY A 39 -11.16 10.88 -20.45
N ILE A 40 -11.11 9.87 -19.57
CA ILE A 40 -9.99 9.66 -18.66
C ILE A 40 -8.72 9.31 -19.45
N THR A 41 -7.63 10.00 -19.11
CA THR A 41 -6.30 9.79 -19.73
C THR A 41 -5.26 9.28 -18.73
N GLU A 42 -5.62 9.14 -17.46
CA GLU A 42 -4.69 8.80 -16.38
C GLU A 42 -5.35 7.86 -15.36
N VAL A 43 -4.56 6.93 -14.83
CA VAL A 43 -4.92 6.06 -13.72
C VAL A 43 -3.88 6.20 -12.62
N ILE A 44 -4.34 6.51 -11.41
CA ILE A 44 -3.49 6.68 -10.23
C ILE A 44 -3.84 5.58 -9.22
N VAL A 45 -2.84 4.87 -8.73
CA VAL A 45 -2.98 3.83 -7.70
C VAL A 45 -2.13 4.21 -6.49
N TYR A 46 -2.77 4.26 -5.32
CA TYR A 46 -2.09 4.48 -4.05
C TYR A 46 -1.89 3.15 -3.35
N PHE A 47 -0.64 2.85 -3.01
CA PHE A 47 -0.26 1.69 -2.22
C PHE A 47 0.04 2.08 -0.78
N SER A 48 -0.23 1.17 0.15
CA SER A 48 0.05 1.35 1.59
C SER A 48 1.54 1.50 1.90
N GLU A 49 2.40 0.97 1.03
CA GLU A 49 3.86 1.06 1.13
C GLU A 49 4.47 1.46 -0.22
N PRO A 50 5.70 2.02 -0.23
CA PRO A 50 6.43 2.31 -1.46
C PRO A 50 6.62 1.06 -2.34
N VAL A 51 6.38 1.23 -3.64
CA VAL A 51 6.61 0.19 -4.66
C VAL A 51 7.80 0.55 -5.53
N ASP A 52 8.57 -0.45 -5.97
CA ASP A 52 9.60 -0.24 -6.98
C ASP A 52 8.95 -0.22 -8.37
N ILE A 53 8.93 0.96 -8.98
CA ILE A 53 8.31 1.18 -10.29
C ILE A 53 9.00 0.42 -11.42
N ASN A 54 10.27 0.02 -11.26
CA ASN A 54 10.99 -0.71 -12.30
C ASN A 54 10.59 -2.20 -12.36
N PHE A 55 9.97 -2.71 -11.29
CA PHE A 55 9.51 -4.09 -11.18
C PHE A 55 7.98 -4.19 -11.01
N SER A 56 7.26 -3.10 -11.29
CA SER A 56 5.80 -3.02 -11.17
C SER A 56 5.18 -2.67 -12.51
N GLU A 57 3.99 -3.20 -12.78
CA GLU A 57 3.22 -2.88 -14.00
C GLU A 57 1.78 -2.49 -13.67
N ILE A 58 1.25 -1.53 -14.43
CA ILE A 58 -0.18 -1.19 -14.44
C ILE A 58 -0.70 -1.47 -15.85
N LYS A 59 -1.77 -2.24 -15.95
CA LYS A 59 -2.44 -2.58 -17.21
C LYS A 59 -3.86 -2.06 -17.19
N VAL A 60 -4.27 -1.46 -18.30
CA VAL A 60 -5.64 -1.00 -18.52
C VAL A 60 -6.20 -1.81 -19.68
N PHE A 61 -7.33 -2.46 -19.43
CA PHE A 61 -8.02 -3.30 -20.40
C PHE A 61 -9.30 -2.63 -20.84
N ASP A 62 -9.69 -2.83 -22.09
CA ASP A 62 -10.99 -2.41 -22.58
C ASP A 62 -12.00 -3.56 -22.50
N ASN A 63 -13.18 -3.39 -23.10
CA ASN A 63 -14.21 -4.43 -23.07
C ASN A 63 -13.82 -5.75 -23.77
N ASN A 64 -12.73 -5.77 -24.54
CA ASN A 64 -12.20 -6.94 -25.23
C ASN A 64 -11.05 -7.64 -24.48
N GLY A 65 -10.66 -7.13 -23.30
CA GLY A 65 -9.52 -7.61 -22.53
C GLY A 65 -8.21 -6.95 -22.95
#